data_AF-A0A2W5PCI8-F1
#
_entry.id   AF-A0A2W5PCI8-F1
#
_cell.length_a   1.000
_cell.length_b   1.000
_cell.length_c   1.000
_cell.angle_alpha   90.00
_cell.angle_beta   90.00
_cell.angle_gamma   90.00
#
_symmetry.space_group_name_H-M   'P 1'
#
loop_
_entity.id
_entity.type
_entity.pdbx_description
1 polymer ?
#
loop_
_entity_poly.entity_id
_entity_poly.type
_entity_poly.pdbx_seq_one_letter_code
_entity_poly.pdbx_strand_id
1 'polypeptide(L)'
;MPQGARTILLDPGRSGAAQIAEALQGETGITALHILSHGGDGELILGNDTVRAGSVDAQAAAWQSIGQAMSSEGDILLYGCDVSLSSDALAQRLSALTGADVASSNDDTGAAARGGDWVLESATGPIEARAFAAAAFDGLLAAPTVDTTATGLTVAEPSTLNAPGAERASLSGWSVADDGTGNVTVRAVVLDPGVGSLSSAATAGVTAVANGFEYTGTAANATAWLNQLVFVASDAELGLTAAGTTVRVSVTDAENLTATRDLAVTVTPSNDPATIADARQSVAEIGSTTITSATLAALDPEVAFGSQNTSQLVYALTALPSQGYLTLNGTRLGVGSVFTQADVDANRVVYVHTATGADQNTPDSFAVRVNDGATPTSRSAQATISLEVTPFNQAPSVQGSGSVFEGQPANAAGGASAVGNFIRANGGGDDADSTLTVQLTQLPTDGTLYYTGTATINGVSQALVGHAVTAADVANGFVIAYADRGGLLYANAGQRDNSGAGSYPFADGFNVIVRDG
;
A
#
# COMPACT_ATOMS: atom_id res chain seq x y z
N MET A 1 18.05 -11.93 -64.79
CA MET A 1 16.96 -12.88 -65.06
C MET A 1 17.31 -13.75 -66.26
N PRO A 2 17.02 -15.06 -66.24
CA PRO A 2 17.11 -15.92 -67.42
C PRO A 2 16.17 -15.43 -68.54
N GLN A 3 16.52 -15.73 -69.80
CA GLN A 3 15.67 -15.42 -70.94
C GLN A 3 14.39 -16.27 -70.90
N GLY A 4 13.22 -15.66 -71.02
CA GLY A 4 11.92 -16.35 -70.90
C GLY A 4 11.37 -16.45 -69.48
N ALA A 5 12.08 -15.94 -68.46
CA ALA A 5 11.58 -15.93 -67.09
C ALA A 5 10.52 -14.84 -66.86
N ARG A 6 9.48 -15.17 -66.08
CA ARG A 6 8.47 -14.24 -65.56
C ARG A 6 8.69 -14.04 -64.06
N THR A 7 8.74 -12.79 -63.61
CA THR A 7 8.80 -12.46 -62.17
C THR A 7 7.39 -12.30 -61.63
N ILE A 8 7.15 -12.86 -60.45
CA ILE A 8 5.92 -12.68 -59.68
C ILE A 8 6.33 -12.17 -58.31
N LEU A 9 5.82 -10.99 -57.93
CA LEU A 9 5.95 -10.48 -56.57
C LEU A 9 4.72 -10.93 -55.78
N LEU A 10 4.94 -11.62 -54.66
CA LEU A 10 3.86 -12.09 -53.80
C LEU A 10 3.37 -10.96 -52.90
N ASP A 11 2.05 -10.86 -52.72
CA ASP A 11 1.43 -10.00 -51.72
C ASP A 11 1.74 -10.57 -50.32
N PRO A 12 2.39 -9.79 -49.43
CA PRO A 12 2.74 -10.24 -48.08
C PRO A 12 1.52 -10.51 -47.20
N GLY A 13 0.33 -10.02 -47.54
CA GLY A 13 -0.91 -10.25 -46.79
C GLY A 13 -1.65 -11.55 -47.13
N ARG A 14 -1.18 -12.31 -48.14
CA ARG A 14 -1.84 -13.52 -48.65
C ARG A 14 -0.91 -14.73 -48.59
N SER A 15 -1.49 -15.93 -48.60
CA SER A 15 -0.71 -17.18 -48.65
C SER A 15 0.16 -17.20 -49.90
N GLY A 16 1.47 -17.40 -49.74
CA GLY A 16 2.41 -17.46 -50.84
C GLY A 16 2.21 -18.71 -51.69
N ALA A 17 1.98 -19.88 -51.08
CA ALA A 17 1.73 -21.11 -51.82
C ALA A 17 0.49 -20.99 -52.73
N ALA A 18 -0.58 -20.38 -52.22
CA ALA A 18 -1.80 -20.14 -52.99
C ALA A 18 -1.57 -19.15 -54.16
N GLN A 19 -0.80 -18.10 -53.93
CA GLN A 19 -0.48 -17.11 -54.97
C GLN A 19 0.38 -17.70 -56.09
N ILE A 20 1.36 -18.56 -55.76
CA ILE A 20 2.16 -19.26 -56.78
C ILE A 20 1.25 -20.19 -57.59
N ALA A 21 0.40 -20.99 -56.92
CA ALA A 21 -0.55 -21.87 -57.61
C ALA A 21 -1.51 -21.11 -58.54
N GLU A 22 -2.04 -19.96 -58.10
CA GLU A 22 -2.89 -19.05 -58.90
C GLU A 22 -2.13 -18.53 -60.12
N ALA A 23 -0.88 -18.09 -59.94
CA ALA A 23 -0.08 -17.53 -61.03
C ALA A 23 0.32 -18.59 -62.07
N LEU A 24 0.43 -19.86 -61.68
CA LEU A 24 0.73 -20.96 -62.58
C LEU A 24 -0.51 -21.63 -63.18
N GLN A 25 -1.71 -21.11 -62.88
CA GLN A 25 -2.95 -21.71 -63.36
C GLN A 25 -3.05 -21.65 -64.90
N GLY A 26 -3.14 -22.83 -65.53
CA GLY A 26 -3.20 -22.96 -66.99
C GLY A 26 -1.85 -22.93 -67.70
N GLU A 27 -0.75 -22.73 -66.96
CA GLU A 27 0.61 -22.90 -67.47
C GLU A 27 1.01 -24.38 -67.48
N THR A 28 1.89 -24.79 -68.40
CA THR A 28 2.43 -26.16 -68.46
C THR A 28 3.87 -26.15 -68.95
N GLY A 29 4.63 -27.18 -68.60
CA GLY A 29 6.00 -27.36 -69.10
C GLY A 29 6.99 -26.36 -68.50
N ILE A 30 6.74 -25.85 -67.29
CA ILE A 30 7.68 -24.99 -66.57
C ILE A 30 8.90 -25.82 -66.20
N THR A 31 10.08 -25.40 -66.63
CA THR A 31 11.33 -26.13 -66.39
C THR A 31 12.03 -25.72 -65.09
N ALA A 32 11.73 -24.54 -64.56
CA ALA A 32 12.30 -24.07 -63.30
C ALA A 32 11.37 -23.08 -62.58
N LEU A 33 11.21 -23.27 -61.28
CA LEU A 33 10.57 -22.33 -60.36
C LEU A 33 11.60 -21.84 -59.35
N HIS A 34 12.06 -20.59 -59.51
CA HIS A 34 12.95 -19.95 -58.54
C HIS A 34 12.11 -19.22 -57.49
N ILE A 35 12.27 -19.58 -56.23
CA ILE A 35 11.60 -18.95 -55.09
C ILE A 35 12.66 -18.20 -54.29
N LEU A 36 12.62 -16.87 -54.34
CA LEU A 36 13.51 -16.00 -53.59
C LEU A 36 12.74 -15.43 -52.40
N SER A 37 13.20 -15.73 -51.19
CA SER A 37 12.51 -15.41 -49.95
C SER A 37 13.48 -15.44 -48.78
N HIS A 38 13.07 -14.91 -47.63
CA HIS A 38 13.80 -15.14 -46.40
C HIS A 38 13.57 -16.54 -45.87
N GLY A 39 14.61 -17.09 -45.25
CA GLY A 39 14.62 -18.44 -44.71
C GLY A 39 15.17 -18.52 -43.30
N GLY A 40 15.07 -19.71 -42.74
CA GLY A 40 15.79 -20.15 -41.56
C GLY A 40 15.85 -21.68 -41.54
N ASP A 41 16.45 -22.26 -40.52
CA ASP A 41 16.60 -23.71 -40.41
C ASP A 41 15.27 -24.48 -40.56
N GLY A 42 15.10 -25.15 -41.70
CA GLY A 42 13.91 -25.94 -42.05
C GLY A 42 12.67 -25.12 -42.46
N GLU A 43 12.82 -23.82 -42.77
CA GLU A 43 11.69 -22.94 -43.08
C GLU A 43 11.96 -21.86 -44.15
N LEU A 44 10.88 -21.41 -44.80
CA LEU A 44 10.88 -20.32 -45.78
C LEU A 44 9.64 -19.42 -45.60
N ILE A 45 9.75 -18.11 -45.83
CA ILE A 45 8.62 -17.16 -45.65
C ILE A 45 8.01 -16.74 -46.99
N LEU A 46 6.83 -17.24 -47.34
CA LEU A 46 6.16 -16.93 -48.61
C LEU A 46 4.84 -16.20 -48.41
N GLY A 47 4.80 -14.91 -48.75
CA GLY A 47 3.64 -14.07 -48.44
C GLY A 47 3.45 -13.97 -46.93
N ASN A 48 2.30 -14.42 -46.42
CA ASN A 48 2.08 -14.60 -44.98
C ASN A 48 2.28 -16.04 -44.45
N ASP A 49 2.75 -16.96 -45.30
CA ASP A 49 3.01 -18.34 -44.91
C ASP A 49 4.43 -18.48 -44.33
N THR A 50 4.55 -19.18 -43.19
CA THR A 50 5.82 -19.83 -42.83
C THR A 50 5.78 -21.28 -43.29
N VAL A 51 6.49 -21.56 -44.38
CA VAL A 51 6.51 -22.84 -45.06
C VAL A 51 7.54 -23.75 -44.40
N ARG A 52 7.06 -24.85 -43.81
CA ARG A 52 7.82 -25.91 -43.15
C ARG A 52 7.27 -27.25 -43.62
N ALA A 53 7.98 -28.34 -43.40
CA ALA A 53 7.52 -29.68 -43.79
C ALA A 53 6.07 -29.99 -43.34
N GLY A 54 5.69 -29.57 -42.12
CA GLY A 54 4.31 -29.75 -41.61
C GLY A 54 3.26 -28.80 -42.19
N SER A 55 3.61 -27.55 -42.55
CA SER A 55 2.64 -26.60 -43.13
C SER A 55 2.42 -26.83 -44.63
N VAL A 56 3.42 -27.40 -45.33
CA VAL A 56 3.29 -27.87 -46.71
C VAL A 56 2.15 -28.89 -46.83
N ASP A 57 1.92 -29.74 -45.83
CA ASP A 57 0.81 -30.71 -45.81
C ASP A 57 -0.56 -30.06 -45.72
N ALA A 58 -0.69 -29.04 -44.87
CA ALA A 58 -1.93 -28.28 -44.76
C ALA A 58 -2.29 -27.56 -46.07
N GLN A 59 -1.29 -27.32 -46.93
CA GLN A 59 -1.41 -26.60 -48.20
C GLN A 59 -1.18 -27.53 -49.41
N ALA A 60 -1.31 -28.85 -49.22
CA ALA A 60 -0.89 -29.84 -50.23
C ALA A 60 -1.57 -29.63 -51.60
N ALA A 61 -2.83 -29.20 -51.63
CA ALA A 61 -3.54 -28.94 -52.88
C ALA A 61 -2.89 -27.81 -53.71
N ALA A 62 -2.37 -26.77 -53.05
CA ALA A 62 -1.67 -25.67 -53.73
C ALA A 62 -0.33 -26.16 -54.30
N TRP A 63 0.47 -26.87 -53.49
CA TRP A 63 1.75 -27.42 -53.93
C TRP A 63 1.60 -28.46 -55.05
N GLN A 64 0.58 -29.32 -54.99
CA GLN A 64 0.26 -30.25 -56.08
C GLN A 64 -0.15 -29.53 -57.37
N SER A 65 -0.92 -28.44 -57.27
CA SER A 65 -1.27 -27.62 -58.43
C SER A 65 -0.05 -26.95 -59.06
N ILE A 66 0.93 -26.53 -58.25
CA ILE A 66 2.21 -26.02 -58.73
C ILE A 66 2.95 -27.13 -59.49
N GLY A 67 3.01 -28.34 -58.92
CA GLY A 67 3.61 -29.51 -59.57
C GLY A 67 2.99 -29.85 -60.93
N GLN A 68 1.67 -29.73 -61.08
CA GLN A 68 0.97 -29.99 -62.35
C GLN A 68 1.37 -29.04 -63.49
N ALA A 69 1.86 -27.84 -63.17
CA ALA A 69 2.34 -26.88 -64.17
C ALA A 69 3.81 -27.13 -64.56
N MET A 70 4.57 -27.85 -63.73
CA MET A 70 5.97 -28.18 -63.96
C MET A 70 6.12 -29.23 -65.08
N SER A 71 7.27 -29.22 -65.74
CA SER A 71 7.69 -30.29 -66.65
C SER A 71 8.15 -31.53 -65.85
N SER A 72 8.33 -32.67 -66.52
CA SER A 72 8.84 -33.90 -65.88
C SER A 72 10.30 -33.81 -65.42
N GLU A 73 11.05 -32.84 -65.94
CA GLU A 73 12.43 -32.49 -65.52
C GLU A 73 12.42 -31.06 -64.96
N GLY A 74 11.31 -30.67 -64.31
CA GLY A 74 11.14 -29.33 -63.76
C GLY A 74 11.73 -29.25 -62.36
N ASP A 75 12.49 -28.19 -62.08
CA ASP A 75 13.13 -27.98 -60.78
C ASP A 75 12.46 -26.87 -59.96
N ILE A 76 12.54 -26.97 -58.63
CA ILE A 76 12.20 -25.90 -57.70
C ILE A 76 13.46 -25.51 -56.93
N LEU A 77 13.80 -24.22 -56.94
CA LEU A 77 15.02 -23.69 -56.35
C LEU A 77 14.64 -22.71 -55.23
N LEU A 78 14.95 -23.07 -53.99
CA LEU A 78 14.60 -22.33 -52.78
C LEU A 78 15.80 -21.49 -52.31
N TYR A 79 15.77 -20.20 -52.63
CA TYR A 79 16.75 -19.22 -52.17
C TYR A 79 16.22 -18.56 -50.90
N GLY A 80 16.85 -18.87 -49.78
CA GLY A 80 16.61 -18.29 -48.46
C GLY A 80 17.67 -18.83 -47.50
N CYS A 81 18.11 -18.02 -46.54
CA CYS A 81 19.18 -18.42 -45.64
C CYS A 81 18.81 -19.69 -44.86
N ASP A 82 19.77 -20.61 -44.72
CA ASP A 82 19.73 -21.77 -43.83
C ASP A 82 18.55 -22.74 -44.03
N VAL A 83 17.82 -22.69 -45.15
CA VAL A 83 16.58 -23.47 -45.38
C VAL A 83 16.75 -24.97 -45.12
N SER A 84 17.94 -25.50 -45.39
CA SER A 84 18.33 -26.90 -45.18
C SER A 84 19.54 -27.08 -44.26
N LEU A 85 19.79 -26.15 -43.33
CA LEU A 85 20.96 -26.18 -42.43
C LEU A 85 21.05 -27.47 -41.61
N SER A 86 19.97 -27.86 -40.91
CA SER A 86 19.95 -29.09 -40.11
C SER A 86 19.27 -30.29 -40.80
N SER A 87 18.41 -30.03 -41.80
CA SER A 87 17.52 -31.04 -42.37
C SER A 87 16.93 -30.65 -43.73
N ASP A 88 16.88 -31.60 -44.66
CA ASP A 88 16.26 -31.44 -45.99
C ASP A 88 14.75 -31.73 -46.01
N ALA A 89 14.11 -31.89 -44.84
CA ALA A 89 12.74 -32.37 -44.74
C ALA A 89 11.73 -31.49 -45.50
N LEU A 90 11.93 -30.17 -45.54
CA LEU A 90 11.10 -29.26 -46.31
C LEU A 90 11.23 -29.53 -47.82
N ALA A 91 12.46 -29.58 -48.34
CA ALA A 91 12.74 -29.85 -49.75
C ALA A 91 12.19 -31.22 -50.18
N GLN A 92 12.43 -32.26 -49.38
CA GLN A 92 11.89 -33.61 -49.62
C GLN A 92 10.36 -33.62 -49.66
N ARG A 93 9.70 -32.86 -48.78
CA ARG A 93 8.25 -32.83 -48.74
C ARG A 93 7.65 -32.09 -49.93
N LEU A 94 8.27 -30.97 -50.33
CA LEU A 94 7.89 -30.26 -51.54
C LEU A 94 8.06 -31.16 -52.77
N SER A 95 9.22 -31.82 -52.92
CA SER A 95 9.47 -32.75 -54.02
C SER A 95 8.42 -33.85 -54.10
N ALA A 96 8.05 -34.45 -52.95
CA ALA A 96 7.03 -35.49 -52.91
C ALA A 96 5.62 -35.02 -53.34
N LEU A 97 5.28 -33.75 -53.16
CA LEU A 97 3.97 -33.20 -53.53
C LEU A 97 3.94 -32.61 -54.93
N THR A 98 5.03 -32.00 -55.38
CA THR A 98 5.11 -31.36 -56.70
C THR A 98 5.56 -32.33 -57.79
N GLY A 99 6.29 -33.38 -57.43
CA GLY A 99 6.97 -34.27 -58.36
C GLY A 99 8.22 -33.68 -59.01
N ALA A 100 8.64 -32.48 -58.59
CA ALA A 100 9.84 -31.80 -59.04
C ALA A 100 11.04 -32.14 -58.14
N ASP A 101 12.25 -32.02 -58.66
CA ASP A 101 13.45 -32.00 -57.84
C ASP A 101 13.59 -30.61 -57.19
N VAL A 102 13.99 -30.59 -55.92
CA VAL A 102 14.03 -29.37 -55.10
C VAL A 102 15.45 -29.15 -54.61
N ALA A 103 15.99 -27.97 -54.89
CA ALA A 103 17.26 -27.49 -54.35
C ALA A 103 17.03 -26.39 -53.31
N SER A 104 17.85 -26.36 -52.25
CA SER A 104 17.78 -25.35 -51.18
C SER A 104 19.16 -24.99 -50.65
N SER A 105 19.28 -23.78 -50.10
CA SER A 105 20.49 -23.35 -49.41
C SER A 105 20.56 -23.93 -48.00
N ASN A 106 21.77 -24.17 -47.50
CA ASN A 106 22.05 -24.58 -46.12
C ASN A 106 22.91 -23.58 -45.34
N ASP A 107 23.17 -22.41 -45.92
CA ASP A 107 23.92 -21.31 -45.35
C ASP A 107 23.29 -19.95 -45.74
N ASP A 108 24.03 -18.85 -45.55
CA ASP A 108 23.54 -17.52 -45.88
C ASP A 108 23.39 -17.32 -47.40
N THR A 109 22.16 -17.12 -47.88
CA THR A 109 21.91 -16.81 -49.29
C THR A 109 21.99 -15.30 -49.55
N GLY A 110 22.88 -14.85 -50.44
CA GLY A 110 22.93 -13.46 -50.90
C GLY A 110 24.31 -12.97 -51.32
N ALA A 111 24.71 -11.81 -50.79
CA ALA A 111 25.92 -11.09 -51.19
C ALA A 111 27.20 -11.69 -50.57
N ALA A 112 28.17 -12.05 -51.41
CA ALA A 112 29.49 -12.55 -51.00
C ALA A 112 30.26 -11.58 -50.08
N ALA A 113 30.05 -10.27 -50.22
CA ALA A 113 30.67 -9.27 -49.34
C ALA A 113 30.18 -9.36 -47.88
N ARG A 114 29.04 -10.02 -47.66
CA ARG A 114 28.40 -10.22 -46.35
C ARG A 114 28.48 -11.66 -45.86
N GLY A 115 29.22 -12.51 -46.56
CA GLY A 115 29.47 -13.90 -46.17
C GLY A 115 28.51 -14.93 -46.76
N GLY A 116 27.49 -14.50 -47.52
CA GLY A 116 26.57 -15.41 -48.20
C GLY A 116 26.89 -15.65 -49.68
N ASP A 117 26.18 -16.58 -50.31
CA ASP A 117 26.28 -16.79 -51.75
C ASP A 117 24.94 -17.19 -52.40
N TRP A 118 24.95 -17.58 -53.67
CA TRP A 118 23.72 -17.98 -54.39
C TRP A 118 23.72 -19.48 -54.76
N VAL A 119 24.61 -20.24 -54.15
CA VAL A 119 24.69 -21.69 -54.29
C VAL A 119 23.53 -22.30 -53.49
N LEU A 120 23.09 -23.48 -53.95
CA LEU A 120 22.12 -24.30 -53.23
C LEU A 120 22.81 -25.63 -52.99
N GLU A 121 23.12 -25.92 -51.74
CA GLU A 121 24.02 -27.00 -51.33
C GLU A 121 23.29 -28.33 -51.18
N SER A 122 21.96 -28.28 -51.02
CA SER A 122 21.10 -29.44 -50.89
C SER A 122 20.19 -29.60 -52.09
N ALA A 123 19.93 -30.86 -52.48
CA ALA A 123 19.00 -31.21 -53.53
C ALA A 123 18.36 -32.59 -53.29
N THR A 124 17.08 -32.73 -53.65
CA THR A 124 16.35 -34.01 -53.57
C THR A 124 16.61 -34.95 -54.75
N GLY A 125 17.21 -34.44 -55.82
CA GLY A 125 17.53 -35.15 -57.06
C GLY A 125 18.47 -34.32 -57.95
N PRO A 126 18.66 -34.72 -59.23
CA PRO A 126 19.37 -33.90 -60.22
C PRO A 126 18.73 -32.51 -60.36
N ILE A 127 19.53 -31.49 -60.66
CA ILE A 127 19.04 -30.12 -60.89
C ILE A 127 19.61 -29.65 -62.23
N GLU A 128 18.74 -29.56 -63.24
CA GLU A 128 19.08 -29.11 -64.59
C GLU A 128 18.98 -27.58 -64.71
N ALA A 129 18.18 -26.96 -63.85
CA ALA A 129 17.95 -25.53 -63.82
C ALA A 129 19.22 -24.78 -63.43
N ARG A 130 19.51 -23.71 -64.18
CA ARG A 130 20.62 -22.83 -63.86
C ARG A 130 20.28 -22.00 -62.62
N ALA A 131 21.11 -22.10 -61.58
CA ALA A 131 20.99 -21.29 -60.37
C ALA A 131 20.85 -19.78 -60.68
N PHE A 132 20.08 -19.11 -59.84
CA PHE A 132 19.96 -17.67 -59.83
C PHE A 132 21.27 -17.07 -59.32
N ALA A 133 21.64 -15.89 -59.84
CA ALA A 133 22.76 -15.13 -59.30
C ALA A 133 22.47 -13.65 -59.53
N ALA A 134 22.45 -12.88 -58.44
CA ALA A 134 22.30 -11.43 -58.49
C ALA A 134 23.55 -10.75 -57.96
N ALA A 135 24.52 -10.53 -58.85
CA ALA A 135 25.80 -9.88 -58.51
C ALA A 135 25.65 -8.43 -58.00
N ALA A 136 24.50 -7.80 -58.23
CA ALA A 136 24.19 -6.44 -57.74
C ALA A 136 23.39 -6.44 -56.42
N PHE A 137 23.03 -7.61 -55.88
CA PHE A 137 22.38 -7.71 -54.58
C PHE A 137 23.44 -7.54 -53.48
N ASP A 138 23.16 -6.66 -52.53
CA ASP A 138 24.08 -6.25 -51.45
C ASP A 138 23.47 -6.52 -50.06
N GLY A 139 22.67 -7.59 -49.93
CA GLY A 139 22.07 -8.05 -48.67
C GLY A 139 22.18 -9.55 -48.51
N LEU A 140 21.63 -10.09 -47.44
CA LEU A 140 21.36 -11.53 -47.29
C LEU A 140 19.85 -11.75 -47.21
N LEU A 141 19.40 -12.96 -47.52
CA LEU A 141 18.00 -13.36 -47.33
C LEU A 141 17.76 -13.88 -45.90
N ALA A 142 18.50 -13.33 -44.93
CA ALA A 142 18.42 -13.70 -43.52
C ALA A 142 17.31 -12.89 -42.84
N ALA A 143 16.65 -13.48 -41.85
CA ALA A 143 15.79 -12.75 -40.94
C ALA A 143 16.62 -12.14 -39.79
N PRO A 144 16.16 -11.05 -39.15
CA PRO A 144 16.81 -10.54 -37.97
C PRO A 144 16.73 -11.58 -36.85
N THR A 145 17.70 -11.56 -35.94
CA THR A 145 17.71 -12.44 -34.78
C THR A 145 17.74 -11.64 -33.49
N VAL A 146 17.10 -12.19 -32.47
CA VAL A 146 17.13 -11.64 -31.11
C VAL A 146 17.26 -12.77 -30.11
N ASP A 147 18.28 -12.66 -29.26
CA ASP A 147 18.55 -13.65 -28.23
C ASP A 147 19.03 -12.98 -26.94
N THR A 148 19.06 -13.75 -25.86
CA THR A 148 19.59 -13.33 -24.58
C THR A 148 20.22 -14.50 -23.83
N THR A 149 21.32 -14.20 -23.15
CA THR A 149 21.96 -15.14 -22.22
C THR A 149 21.22 -15.25 -20.88
N ALA A 150 20.29 -14.33 -20.60
CA ALA A 150 19.47 -14.36 -19.40
C ALA A 150 18.39 -15.45 -19.50
N THR A 151 18.29 -16.30 -18.47
CA THR A 151 17.24 -17.33 -18.37
C THR A 151 15.96 -16.81 -17.70
N GLY A 152 16.03 -15.65 -17.05
CA GLY A 152 14.93 -14.98 -16.36
C GLY A 152 15.44 -13.81 -15.53
N LEU A 153 14.53 -12.96 -15.07
CA LEU A 153 14.80 -11.89 -14.10
C LEU A 153 14.07 -12.18 -12.80
N THR A 154 14.71 -11.86 -11.68
CA THR A 154 14.08 -11.91 -10.36
C THR A 154 14.35 -10.59 -9.64
N VAL A 155 13.26 -9.95 -9.21
CA VAL A 155 13.27 -8.72 -8.41
C VAL A 155 12.37 -8.92 -7.20
N ALA A 156 12.50 -8.06 -6.20
CA ALA A 156 11.59 -8.03 -5.06
C ALA A 156 10.42 -7.07 -5.32
N GLU A 157 9.28 -7.29 -4.68
CA GLU A 157 8.29 -6.21 -4.57
C GLU A 157 8.89 -5.02 -3.81
N PRO A 158 8.44 -3.78 -4.10
CA PRO A 158 8.92 -2.61 -3.38
C PRO A 158 8.65 -2.73 -1.88
N SER A 159 9.67 -2.50 -1.06
CA SER A 159 9.54 -2.35 0.38
C SER A 159 10.70 -1.55 0.91
N THR A 160 10.48 -0.73 1.94
CA THR A 160 11.56 0.01 2.58
C THR A 160 12.53 -0.90 3.34
N LEU A 161 12.15 -2.16 3.62
CA LEU A 161 13.03 -3.15 4.25
C LEU A 161 14.07 -3.73 3.28
N ASN A 162 13.77 -3.68 1.98
CA ASN A 162 14.65 -4.21 0.95
C ASN A 162 15.92 -3.35 0.77
N ALA A 163 16.94 -3.96 0.15
CA ALA A 163 18.09 -3.20 -0.30
C ALA A 163 17.66 -2.18 -1.38
N PRO A 164 18.22 -0.96 -1.41
CA PRO A 164 17.87 0.02 -2.43
C PRO A 164 18.02 -0.54 -3.85
N GLY A 165 16.94 -0.49 -4.64
CA GLY A 165 16.92 -1.00 -6.02
C GLY A 165 16.61 -2.49 -6.16
N ALA A 166 16.24 -3.20 -5.08
CA ALA A 166 15.83 -4.60 -5.15
C ALA A 166 14.59 -4.83 -6.03
N GLU A 167 13.77 -3.80 -6.22
CA GLU A 167 12.61 -3.78 -7.11
C GLU A 167 12.96 -3.63 -8.59
N ARG A 168 14.26 -3.60 -8.93
CA ARG A 168 14.76 -3.30 -10.27
C ARG A 168 15.75 -4.35 -10.76
N ALA A 169 15.67 -4.66 -12.06
CA ALA A 169 16.67 -5.46 -12.74
C ALA A 169 16.92 -4.95 -14.18
N SER A 170 18.19 -4.82 -14.56
CA SER A 170 18.57 -4.55 -15.93
C SER A 170 18.34 -5.78 -16.81
N LEU A 171 17.91 -5.58 -18.05
CA LEU A 171 17.65 -6.67 -18.99
C LEU A 171 18.90 -7.42 -19.45
N SER A 172 20.09 -6.80 -19.37
CA SER A 172 21.44 -7.24 -19.76
C SER A 172 21.65 -8.66 -20.32
N GLY A 173 22.52 -8.79 -21.32
CA GLY A 173 22.87 -10.05 -21.97
C GLY A 173 22.10 -10.31 -23.26
N TRP A 174 21.40 -9.30 -23.79
CA TRP A 174 20.68 -9.38 -25.06
C TRP A 174 21.60 -9.10 -26.26
N SER A 175 21.30 -9.74 -27.38
CA SER A 175 21.95 -9.50 -28.68
C SER A 175 20.89 -9.39 -29.78
N VAL A 176 21.06 -8.40 -30.64
CA VAL A 176 20.31 -8.24 -31.88
C VAL A 176 21.28 -8.35 -33.05
N ALA A 177 20.98 -9.21 -34.00
CA ALA A 177 21.71 -9.35 -35.25
C ALA A 177 20.76 -9.25 -36.45
N ASP A 178 21.31 -8.81 -37.57
CA ASP A 178 20.61 -8.52 -38.81
C ASP A 178 21.60 -8.67 -39.97
N ASP A 179 21.11 -8.72 -41.21
CA ASP A 179 21.94 -8.91 -42.41
C ASP A 179 22.85 -7.71 -42.73
N GLY A 180 22.71 -6.63 -41.94
CA GLY A 180 23.48 -5.40 -42.00
C GLY A 180 22.95 -4.41 -43.03
N THR A 181 21.76 -4.62 -43.59
CA THR A 181 21.07 -3.66 -44.45
C THR A 181 20.00 -2.93 -43.63
N GLY A 182 19.81 -1.63 -43.91
CA GLY A 182 18.80 -0.85 -43.21
C GLY A 182 19.00 -0.69 -41.69
N ASN A 183 17.92 -0.28 -41.03
CA ASN A 183 17.83 -0.19 -39.57
C ASN A 183 16.84 -1.25 -39.09
N VAL A 184 17.08 -1.76 -37.89
CA VAL A 184 16.10 -2.58 -37.16
C VAL A 184 15.23 -1.71 -36.27
N THR A 185 13.99 -2.15 -36.07
CA THR A 185 13.05 -1.63 -35.08
C THR A 185 12.88 -2.68 -33.98
N VAL A 186 13.34 -2.37 -32.78
CA VAL A 186 13.26 -3.25 -31.61
C VAL A 186 12.18 -2.75 -30.67
N ARG A 187 11.19 -3.58 -30.39
CA ARG A 187 10.09 -3.30 -29.49
C ARG A 187 10.17 -4.20 -28.26
N ALA A 188 10.34 -3.61 -27.09
CA ALA A 188 10.38 -4.30 -25.81
C ALA A 188 9.16 -3.92 -24.97
N VAL A 189 8.35 -4.90 -24.58
CA VAL A 189 7.11 -4.68 -23.81
C VAL A 189 6.95 -5.66 -22.65
N VAL A 190 6.30 -5.20 -21.59
CA VAL A 190 5.82 -6.06 -20.50
C VAL A 190 4.42 -6.57 -20.84
N LEU A 191 4.22 -7.88 -20.78
CA LEU A 191 2.92 -8.48 -21.13
C LEU A 191 1.85 -8.22 -20.06
N ASP A 192 2.24 -8.25 -18.78
CA ASP A 192 1.38 -7.85 -17.66
C ASP A 192 1.93 -6.60 -16.95
N PRO A 193 1.40 -5.40 -17.26
CA PRO A 193 1.84 -4.15 -16.64
C PRO A 193 1.38 -4.00 -15.18
N GLY A 194 0.52 -4.88 -14.66
CA GLY A 194 0.15 -4.92 -13.24
C GLY A 194 1.33 -5.37 -12.36
N VAL A 195 2.21 -6.23 -12.90
CA VAL A 195 3.38 -6.76 -12.19
C VAL A 195 4.59 -5.83 -12.24
N GLY A 196 4.71 -5.03 -13.29
CA GLY A 196 5.78 -4.05 -13.40
C GLY A 196 5.85 -3.35 -14.76
N SER A 197 6.86 -2.51 -14.92
CA SER A 197 7.07 -1.68 -16.10
C SER A 197 8.54 -1.69 -16.54
N LEU A 198 8.77 -1.31 -17.80
CA LEU A 198 10.12 -1.00 -18.27
C LEU A 198 10.43 0.47 -18.05
N SER A 199 11.70 0.79 -17.90
CA SER A 199 12.24 2.14 -17.96
C SER A 199 13.43 2.20 -18.91
N SER A 200 13.52 3.31 -19.65
CA SER A 200 14.60 3.59 -20.60
C SER A 200 15.29 4.90 -20.21
N ALA A 201 16.61 4.88 -20.01
CA ALA A 201 17.40 6.09 -19.79
C ALA A 201 17.73 6.82 -21.11
N ALA A 202 17.78 6.08 -22.23
CA ALA A 202 18.03 6.66 -23.55
C ALA A 202 16.76 7.32 -24.11
N THR A 203 16.94 8.50 -24.70
CA THR A 203 15.86 9.28 -25.32
C THR A 203 16.04 9.45 -26.83
N ALA A 204 17.25 9.26 -27.35
CA ALA A 204 17.53 9.37 -28.79
C ALA A 204 17.15 8.07 -29.51
N GLY A 205 16.28 8.18 -30.52
CA GLY A 205 15.82 7.02 -31.30
C GLY A 205 14.82 6.11 -30.58
N VAL A 206 14.37 6.48 -29.38
CA VAL A 206 13.43 5.71 -28.56
C VAL A 206 12.03 6.36 -28.60
N THR A 207 11.01 5.56 -28.87
CA THR A 207 9.60 5.96 -28.81
C THR A 207 8.89 5.16 -27.72
N ALA A 208 8.12 5.82 -26.86
CA ALA A 208 7.28 5.13 -25.88
C ALA A 208 6.07 4.47 -26.58
N VAL A 209 5.75 3.24 -26.19
CA VAL A 209 4.59 2.49 -26.67
C VAL A 209 3.78 1.96 -25.49
N ALA A 210 2.60 1.40 -25.76
CA ALA A 210 1.84 0.72 -24.70
C ALA A 210 2.69 -0.40 -24.07
N ASN A 211 2.82 -0.35 -22.75
CA ASN A 211 3.55 -1.29 -21.90
C ASN A 211 5.06 -1.41 -22.19
N GLY A 212 5.69 -0.43 -22.84
CA GLY A 212 7.13 -0.48 -23.07
C GLY A 212 7.66 0.58 -24.03
N PHE A 213 8.69 0.21 -24.78
CA PHE A 213 9.43 1.12 -25.65
C PHE A 213 9.80 0.47 -26.97
N GLU A 214 10.02 1.31 -27.97
CA GLU A 214 10.51 0.93 -29.28
C GLU A 214 11.76 1.75 -29.63
N TYR A 215 12.74 1.14 -30.27
CA TYR A 215 13.95 1.79 -30.75
C TYR A 215 14.19 1.46 -32.23
N THR A 216 14.52 2.45 -33.04
CA THR A 216 14.90 2.24 -34.45
C THR A 216 16.32 2.71 -34.70
N GLY A 217 17.18 1.84 -35.22
CA GLY A 217 18.58 2.16 -35.53
C GLY A 217 19.37 0.94 -36.00
N THR A 218 20.70 1.03 -35.97
CA THR A 218 21.56 -0.13 -36.31
C THR A 218 21.40 -1.24 -35.27
N ALA A 219 21.58 -2.51 -35.66
CA ALA A 219 21.52 -3.65 -34.75
C ALA A 219 22.46 -3.52 -33.53
N ALA A 220 23.65 -2.94 -33.74
CA ALA A 220 24.60 -2.66 -32.66
C ALA A 220 24.07 -1.64 -31.64
N ASN A 221 23.46 -0.54 -32.10
CA ASN A 221 22.89 0.46 -31.20
C ASN A 221 21.61 -0.04 -30.53
N ALA A 222 20.79 -0.81 -31.25
CA ALA A 222 19.60 -1.45 -30.69
C ALA A 222 19.96 -2.46 -29.59
N THR A 223 21.02 -3.25 -29.80
CA THR A 223 21.60 -4.12 -28.77
C THR A 223 22.04 -3.31 -27.56
N ALA A 224 22.80 -2.23 -27.77
CA ALA A 224 23.26 -1.37 -26.66
C ALA A 224 22.08 -0.76 -25.87
N TRP A 225 21.03 -0.30 -26.57
CA TRP A 225 19.83 0.23 -25.95
C TRP A 225 19.05 -0.80 -25.14
N LEU A 226 18.80 -1.99 -25.71
CA LEU A 226 18.04 -3.06 -25.06
C LEU A 226 18.70 -3.49 -23.75
N ASN A 227 20.03 -3.55 -23.73
CA ASN A 227 20.83 -3.88 -22.55
C ASN A 227 20.84 -2.79 -21.46
N GLN A 228 20.34 -1.58 -21.76
CA GLN A 228 20.18 -0.48 -20.79
C GLN A 228 18.77 -0.41 -20.20
N LEU A 229 17.80 -1.16 -20.74
CA LEU A 229 16.45 -1.17 -20.18
C LEU A 229 16.46 -1.80 -18.78
N VAL A 230 15.64 -1.24 -17.91
CA VAL A 230 15.46 -1.69 -16.54
C VAL A 230 14.00 -2.04 -16.32
N PHE A 231 13.74 -3.28 -15.93
CA PHE A 231 12.45 -3.68 -15.37
C PHE A 231 12.32 -3.13 -13.95
N VAL A 232 11.15 -2.59 -13.62
CA VAL A 232 10.80 -2.05 -12.31
C VAL A 232 9.49 -2.72 -11.87
N ALA A 233 9.52 -3.43 -10.74
CA ALA A 233 8.32 -4.04 -10.18
C ALA A 233 7.29 -2.97 -9.79
N SER A 234 6.01 -3.29 -9.95
CA SER A 234 4.92 -2.48 -9.43
C SER A 234 4.89 -2.56 -7.91
N ASP A 235 4.46 -1.47 -7.28
CA ASP A 235 4.20 -1.38 -5.85
C ASP A 235 2.82 -1.98 -5.55
N ALA A 236 2.76 -3.31 -5.52
CA ALA A 236 1.53 -4.07 -5.30
C ALA A 236 1.84 -5.26 -4.39
N GLU A 237 1.18 -5.30 -3.23
CA GLU A 237 1.34 -6.34 -2.21
C GLU A 237 1.05 -7.75 -2.78
N LEU A 238 2.01 -8.66 -2.61
CA LEU A 238 1.95 -10.03 -3.11
C LEU A 238 1.65 -11.08 -2.02
N GLY A 239 1.71 -10.69 -0.75
CA GLY A 239 1.52 -11.56 0.39
C GLY A 239 2.61 -12.64 0.45
N LEU A 240 2.22 -13.89 0.19
CA LEU A 240 3.13 -15.05 0.28
C LEU A 240 3.46 -15.66 -1.08
N THR A 241 2.87 -15.15 -2.18
CA THR A 241 2.99 -15.77 -3.50
C THR A 241 3.64 -14.82 -4.49
N ALA A 242 4.73 -15.25 -5.11
CA ALA A 242 5.39 -14.46 -6.14
C ALA A 242 4.46 -14.19 -7.34
N ALA A 243 4.57 -12.98 -7.89
CA ALA A 243 3.97 -12.63 -9.17
C ALA A 243 4.94 -12.87 -10.32
N GLY A 244 4.41 -13.07 -11.53
CA GLY A 244 5.19 -13.30 -12.72
C GLY A 244 4.67 -12.52 -13.91
N THR A 245 5.58 -12.03 -14.75
CA THR A 245 5.26 -11.42 -16.04
C THR A 245 6.30 -11.83 -17.09
N THR A 246 6.16 -11.35 -18.31
CA THR A 246 7.11 -11.60 -19.39
C THR A 246 7.47 -10.28 -20.05
N VAL A 247 8.77 -10.08 -20.24
CA VAL A 247 9.28 -9.07 -21.16
C VAL A 247 9.41 -9.71 -22.53
N ARG A 248 8.59 -9.25 -23.47
CA ARG A 248 8.65 -9.67 -24.87
C ARG A 248 9.45 -8.66 -25.67
N VAL A 249 10.49 -9.12 -26.34
CA VAL A 249 11.28 -8.33 -27.27
C VAL A 249 11.04 -8.85 -28.67
N SER A 250 10.61 -7.97 -29.58
CA SER A 250 10.52 -8.25 -31.01
C SER A 250 11.46 -7.34 -31.78
N VAL A 251 12.14 -7.88 -32.78
CA VAL A 251 13.02 -7.15 -33.70
C VAL A 251 12.45 -7.28 -35.09
N THR A 252 12.17 -6.14 -35.72
CA THR A 252 11.71 -6.05 -37.11
C THR A 252 12.76 -5.37 -37.96
N ASP A 253 13.18 -5.96 -39.08
CA ASP A 253 14.16 -5.37 -40.00
C ASP A 253 13.51 -4.37 -41.00
N ALA A 254 14.27 -3.89 -41.97
CA ALA A 254 13.78 -2.96 -43.00
C ALA A 254 12.84 -3.64 -44.01
N GLU A 255 12.95 -4.96 -44.13
CA GLU A 255 12.20 -5.85 -45.00
C GLU A 255 10.87 -6.31 -44.37
N ASN A 256 10.60 -5.92 -43.11
CA ASN A 256 9.43 -6.26 -42.28
C ASN A 256 9.37 -7.73 -41.81
N LEU A 257 10.50 -8.42 -41.74
CA LEU A 257 10.60 -9.69 -41.04
C LEU A 257 10.73 -9.44 -39.55
N THR A 258 10.21 -10.36 -38.73
CA THR A 258 10.23 -10.17 -37.29
C THR A 258 10.68 -11.44 -36.56
N ALA A 259 11.66 -11.29 -35.67
CA ALA A 259 11.98 -12.28 -34.64
C ALA A 259 11.48 -11.82 -33.28
N THR A 260 11.14 -12.77 -32.41
CA THR A 260 10.65 -12.49 -31.05
C THR A 260 11.30 -13.39 -30.03
N ARG A 261 11.63 -12.83 -28.86
CA ARG A 261 12.13 -13.58 -27.71
C ARG A 261 11.50 -13.06 -26.43
N ASP A 262 11.08 -14.01 -25.60
CA ASP A 262 10.47 -13.76 -24.30
C ASP A 262 11.47 -14.00 -23.17
N LEU A 263 11.43 -13.14 -22.16
CA LEU A 263 12.18 -13.26 -20.91
C LEU A 263 11.21 -13.24 -19.73
N ALA A 264 11.18 -14.34 -18.97
CA ALA A 264 10.34 -14.44 -17.79
C ALA A 264 10.86 -13.53 -16.67
N VAL A 265 9.94 -12.87 -15.97
CA VAL A 265 10.24 -12.03 -14.82
C VAL A 265 9.44 -12.54 -13.63
N THR A 266 10.11 -12.72 -12.49
CA THR A 266 9.51 -13.08 -11.21
C THR A 266 9.68 -11.94 -10.21
N VAL A 267 8.60 -11.51 -9.58
CA VAL A 267 8.59 -10.56 -8.48
C VAL A 267 8.34 -11.33 -7.19
N THR A 268 9.31 -11.32 -6.27
CA THR A 268 9.22 -12.05 -4.99
C THR A 268 8.58 -11.18 -3.91
N PRO A 269 7.70 -11.74 -3.07
CA PRO A 269 7.12 -10.98 -1.96
C PRO A 269 8.19 -10.53 -0.95
N SER A 270 7.93 -9.44 -0.24
CA SER A 270 8.77 -8.73 0.70
C SER A 270 7.89 -8.02 1.73
N ASN A 271 8.26 -8.15 2.99
CA ASN A 271 7.48 -7.52 4.06
C ASN A 271 7.52 -5.98 3.99
N ASP A 272 6.37 -5.35 4.12
CA ASP A 272 6.20 -3.93 4.37
C ASP A 272 6.11 -3.63 5.87
N PRO A 273 6.76 -2.55 6.37
CA PRO A 273 6.65 -2.22 7.79
C PRO A 273 5.24 -1.77 8.19
N ALA A 274 4.72 -2.34 9.27
CA ALA A 274 3.55 -1.79 9.93
C ALA A 274 3.75 -0.29 10.29
N THR A 275 2.70 0.49 10.05
CA THR A 275 2.63 1.93 10.35
C THR A 275 1.64 2.20 11.49
N ILE A 276 1.87 3.28 12.23
CA ILE A 276 0.97 3.75 13.29
C ILE A 276 1.12 5.27 13.42
N ALA A 277 0.03 5.97 13.76
CA ALA A 277 0.01 7.40 13.98
C ALA A 277 -0.18 7.76 15.45
N ASP A 278 0.33 8.93 15.84
CA ASP A 278 -0.07 9.58 17.10
C ASP A 278 -1.58 9.87 17.08
N ALA A 279 -2.22 9.76 18.25
CA ALA A 279 -3.64 10.02 18.37
C ALA A 279 -3.98 10.70 19.71
N ARG A 280 -5.23 11.16 19.80
CA ARG A 280 -5.81 11.76 21.01
C ARG A 280 -7.03 10.95 21.42
N GLN A 281 -7.20 10.77 22.73
CA GLN A 281 -8.37 10.13 23.31
C GLN A 281 -8.86 10.98 24.48
N SER A 282 -10.14 11.37 24.43
CA SER A 282 -10.79 12.00 25.58
C SER A 282 -11.00 10.97 26.68
N VAL A 283 -10.68 11.35 27.91
CA VAL A 283 -10.83 10.51 29.09
C VAL A 283 -11.67 11.22 30.13
N ALA A 284 -12.62 10.51 30.73
CA ALA A 284 -13.31 11.02 31.90
C ALA A 284 -12.35 11.09 33.08
N GLU A 285 -12.31 12.23 33.77
CA GLU A 285 -11.57 12.46 35.02
C GLU A 285 -11.81 11.36 36.06
N ILE A 286 -12.99 10.76 36.07
CA ILE A 286 -13.31 9.64 36.96
C ILE A 286 -13.64 8.41 36.14
N GLY A 287 -12.83 7.37 36.32
CA GLY A 287 -13.08 6.04 35.79
C GLY A 287 -12.07 5.59 34.76
N SER A 288 -12.58 5.00 33.68
CA SER A 288 -11.76 4.31 32.70
C SER A 288 -12.28 4.49 31.29
N THR A 289 -11.38 4.61 30.33
CA THR A 289 -11.68 4.69 28.90
C THR A 289 -11.07 3.51 28.18
N THR A 290 -11.88 2.80 27.39
CA THR A 290 -11.38 1.76 26.48
C THR A 290 -10.62 2.40 25.33
N ILE A 291 -9.41 1.93 25.08
CA ILE A 291 -8.63 2.31 23.91
C ILE A 291 -9.10 1.42 22.75
N THR A 292 -9.71 2.05 21.74
CA THR A 292 -10.27 1.36 20.58
C THR A 292 -9.43 1.62 19.33
N SER A 293 -9.74 0.94 18.22
CA SER A 293 -9.08 1.13 16.93
C SER A 293 -9.30 2.54 16.34
N ALA A 294 -10.22 3.34 16.89
CA ALA A 294 -10.34 4.77 16.54
C ALA A 294 -9.15 5.60 17.06
N THR A 295 -8.47 5.13 18.10
CA THR A 295 -7.33 5.80 18.74
C THR A 295 -6.02 5.07 18.43
N LEU A 296 -6.04 3.75 18.46
CA LEU A 296 -4.84 2.93 18.31
C LEU A 296 -5.07 1.87 17.24
N ALA A 297 -4.74 2.21 16.00
CA ALA A 297 -4.81 1.31 14.85
C ALA A 297 -3.48 1.32 14.11
N ALA A 298 -2.81 0.18 14.11
CA ALA A 298 -1.70 -0.08 13.23
C ALA A 298 -2.23 -0.53 11.86
N LEU A 299 -1.58 -0.06 10.81
CA LEU A 299 -1.90 -0.40 9.42
C LEU A 299 -0.71 -1.13 8.81
N ASP A 300 -1.00 -2.22 8.13
CA ASP A 300 -0.01 -3.15 7.60
C ASP A 300 -0.58 -3.73 6.29
N PRO A 301 0.11 -3.57 5.14
CA PRO A 301 -0.36 -4.06 3.84
C PRO A 301 -0.66 -5.56 3.83
N GLU A 302 0.12 -6.39 4.52
CA GLU A 302 -0.04 -7.83 4.62
C GLU A 302 -1.32 -8.23 5.37
N VAL A 303 -1.71 -7.44 6.39
CA VAL A 303 -3.02 -7.61 7.03
C VAL A 303 -4.16 -7.26 6.07
N ALA A 304 -4.03 -6.17 5.31
CA ALA A 304 -5.06 -5.75 4.36
C ALA A 304 -5.21 -6.75 3.19
N PHE A 305 -4.10 -7.34 2.75
CA PHE A 305 -4.07 -8.39 1.73
C PHE A 305 -4.55 -9.75 2.25
N GLY A 306 -4.36 -10.02 3.54
CA GLY A 306 -4.77 -11.25 4.22
C GLY A 306 -3.69 -12.33 4.30
N SER A 307 -2.44 -11.99 3.98
CA SER A 307 -1.25 -12.81 4.26
C SER A 307 -0.89 -12.78 5.75
N GLN A 308 -1.32 -11.74 6.47
CA GLN A 308 -1.19 -11.59 7.91
C GLN A 308 -2.55 -11.29 8.57
N ASN A 309 -2.63 -11.31 9.90
CA ASN A 309 -3.81 -10.91 10.66
C ASN A 309 -3.48 -10.03 11.87
N THR A 310 -4.50 -9.40 12.44
CA THR A 310 -4.35 -8.43 13.55
C THR A 310 -3.80 -9.02 14.86
N SER A 311 -3.75 -10.34 15.02
CA SER A 311 -3.06 -10.95 16.18
C SER A 311 -1.54 -10.99 16.03
N GLN A 312 -1.03 -10.76 14.82
CA GLN A 312 0.40 -10.73 14.50
C GLN A 312 0.98 -9.31 14.54
N LEU A 313 0.13 -8.28 14.57
CA LEU A 313 0.54 -6.90 14.87
C LEU A 313 0.65 -6.71 16.38
N VAL A 314 1.88 -6.63 16.89
CA VAL A 314 2.19 -6.57 18.32
C VAL A 314 2.65 -5.18 18.72
N TYR A 315 1.94 -4.57 19.67
CA TYR A 315 2.36 -3.38 20.39
C TYR A 315 3.25 -3.75 21.57
N ALA A 316 4.31 -2.97 21.78
CA ALA A 316 5.08 -2.94 23.02
C ALA A 316 4.96 -1.55 23.66
N LEU A 317 4.60 -1.49 24.95
CA LEU A 317 4.58 -0.22 25.69
C LEU A 317 5.99 0.30 25.93
N THR A 318 6.28 1.50 25.43
CA THR A 318 7.57 2.17 25.57
C THR A 318 7.55 3.27 26.63
N ALA A 319 6.39 3.86 26.92
CA ALA A 319 6.18 4.78 28.03
C ALA A 319 4.79 4.57 28.65
N LEU A 320 4.69 4.71 29.97
CA LEU A 320 3.43 4.59 30.71
C LEU A 320 2.78 5.96 30.91
N PRO A 321 1.45 5.98 31.10
CA PRO A 321 0.77 7.13 31.68
C PRO A 321 1.32 7.47 33.08
N SER A 322 1.31 8.76 33.40
CA SER A 322 1.79 9.37 34.64
C SER A 322 0.67 9.59 35.67
N GLN A 323 -0.57 9.77 35.21
CA GLN A 323 -1.78 10.05 36.01
C GLN A 323 -2.72 8.83 36.10
N GLY A 324 -2.35 7.72 35.47
CA GLY A 324 -3.15 6.50 35.44
C GLY A 324 -2.34 5.27 35.06
N TYR A 325 -3.03 4.24 34.55
CA TYR A 325 -2.39 3.04 34.04
C TYR A 325 -3.24 2.36 32.95
N LEU A 326 -2.59 1.54 32.14
CA LEU A 326 -3.27 0.68 31.17
C LEU A 326 -3.50 -0.72 31.75
N THR A 327 -4.59 -1.36 31.32
CA THR A 327 -4.87 -2.77 31.57
C THR A 327 -5.17 -3.51 30.27
N LEU A 328 -4.82 -4.80 30.22
CA LEU A 328 -5.27 -5.75 29.22
C LEU A 328 -6.12 -6.81 29.92
N ASN A 329 -7.40 -6.92 29.56
CA ASN A 329 -8.35 -7.83 30.24
C ASN A 329 -8.32 -7.68 31.77
N GLY A 330 -8.21 -6.44 32.26
CA GLY A 330 -8.13 -6.12 33.69
C GLY A 330 -6.76 -6.33 34.34
N THR A 331 -5.78 -6.92 33.64
CA THR A 331 -4.40 -7.05 34.14
C THR A 331 -3.61 -5.79 33.83
N ARG A 332 -3.02 -5.15 34.85
CA ARG A 332 -2.23 -3.92 34.69
C ARG A 332 -0.97 -4.17 33.86
N LEU A 333 -0.70 -3.25 32.93
CA LEU A 333 0.44 -3.28 32.04
C LEU A 333 1.59 -2.40 32.57
N GLY A 334 2.82 -2.82 32.27
CA GLY A 334 4.05 -2.06 32.52
C GLY A 334 4.85 -1.81 31.23
N VAL A 335 5.92 -1.00 31.30
CA VAL A 335 6.85 -0.83 30.18
C VAL A 335 7.38 -2.21 29.74
N GLY A 336 7.42 -2.43 28.42
CA GLY A 336 7.80 -3.71 27.82
C GLY A 336 6.68 -4.76 27.79
N SER A 337 5.52 -4.49 28.40
CA SER A 337 4.33 -5.33 28.19
C SER A 337 3.86 -5.23 26.74
N VAL A 338 3.33 -6.34 26.23
CA VAL A 338 2.85 -6.45 24.86
C VAL A 338 1.37 -6.79 24.78
N PHE A 339 0.72 -6.30 23.73
CA PHE A 339 -0.65 -6.64 23.34
C PHE A 339 -0.77 -6.48 21.82
N THR A 340 -1.82 -7.02 21.21
CA THR A 340 -2.00 -7.10 19.76
C THR A 340 -3.02 -6.09 19.23
N GLN A 341 -3.04 -5.84 17.93
CA GLN A 341 -4.15 -5.12 17.29
C GLN A 341 -5.48 -5.83 17.55
N ALA A 342 -5.50 -7.17 17.56
CA ALA A 342 -6.67 -7.95 17.93
C ALA A 342 -7.11 -7.78 19.40
N ASP A 343 -6.24 -7.34 20.31
CA ASP A 343 -6.63 -6.96 21.68
C ASP A 343 -7.36 -5.62 21.70
N VAL A 344 -6.89 -4.66 20.91
CA VAL A 344 -7.51 -3.34 20.76
C VAL A 344 -8.88 -3.45 20.07
N ASP A 345 -8.95 -4.20 18.96
CA ASP A 345 -10.20 -4.42 18.21
C ASP A 345 -11.28 -5.13 19.06
N ALA A 346 -10.84 -5.97 19.99
CA ALA A 346 -11.70 -6.66 20.95
C ALA A 346 -12.01 -5.84 22.21
N ASN A 347 -11.65 -4.54 22.25
CA ASN A 347 -11.91 -3.63 23.37
C ASN A 347 -11.29 -4.08 24.70
N ARG A 348 -10.15 -4.77 24.66
CA ARG A 348 -9.51 -5.36 25.85
C ARG A 348 -8.49 -4.43 26.53
N VAL A 349 -8.07 -3.38 25.83
CA VAL A 349 -7.11 -2.40 26.34
C VAL A 349 -7.87 -1.22 26.96
N VAL A 350 -7.64 -0.97 28.25
CA VAL A 350 -8.37 0.05 29.01
C VAL A 350 -7.40 0.93 29.77
N TYR A 351 -7.53 2.24 29.61
CA TYR A 351 -6.88 3.23 30.47
C TYR A 351 -7.74 3.51 31.70
N VAL A 352 -7.12 3.52 32.88
CA VAL A 352 -7.74 3.87 34.15
C VAL A 352 -7.06 5.11 34.68
N HIS A 353 -7.82 6.19 34.86
CA HIS A 353 -7.33 7.43 35.45
C HIS A 353 -7.40 7.34 36.99
N THR A 354 -6.35 7.81 37.66
CA THR A 354 -6.23 7.69 39.13
C THR A 354 -5.77 8.96 39.84
N ALA A 355 -5.46 10.02 39.11
CA ALA A 355 -5.05 11.28 39.74
C ALA A 355 -6.24 11.92 40.47
N THR A 356 -5.92 12.68 41.51
CA THR A 356 -6.89 13.33 42.40
C THR A 356 -6.37 14.70 42.82
N GLY A 357 -7.24 15.66 43.13
CA GLY A 357 -6.84 16.97 43.59
C GLY A 357 -6.20 17.78 42.46
N ALA A 358 -5.07 18.46 42.70
CA ALA A 358 -4.50 19.39 41.72
C ALA A 358 -4.15 18.75 40.36
N ASP A 359 -3.88 17.44 40.32
CA ASP A 359 -3.46 16.73 39.11
C ASP A 359 -4.60 16.00 38.39
N GLN A 360 -5.82 16.00 38.94
CA GLN A 360 -6.95 15.20 38.43
C GLN A 360 -7.34 15.53 36.98
N ASN A 361 -7.09 16.75 36.50
CA ASN A 361 -7.36 17.18 35.13
C ASN A 361 -6.09 17.34 34.30
N THR A 362 -4.95 16.86 34.81
CA THR A 362 -3.69 16.93 34.08
C THR A 362 -3.74 15.96 32.90
N PRO A 363 -3.49 16.43 31.66
CA PRO A 363 -3.39 15.56 30.50
C PRO A 363 -2.34 14.47 30.72
N ASP A 364 -2.60 13.29 30.18
CA ASP A 364 -1.70 12.15 30.32
C ASP A 364 -1.30 11.61 28.95
N SER A 365 -0.37 10.65 28.89
CA SER A 365 -0.03 10.00 27.62
C SER A 365 0.65 8.66 27.84
N PHE A 366 0.58 7.79 26.84
CA PHE A 366 1.42 6.60 26.77
C PHE A 366 2.04 6.47 25.38
N ALA A 367 3.15 5.75 25.28
CA ALA A 367 3.81 5.51 24.00
C ALA A 367 3.91 4.02 23.72
N VAL A 368 3.80 3.67 22.44
CA VAL A 368 3.92 2.30 21.94
C VAL A 368 4.89 2.23 20.79
N ARG A 369 5.43 1.03 20.58
CA ARG A 369 6.07 0.60 19.33
C ARG A 369 5.25 -0.54 18.75
N VAL A 370 4.99 -0.54 17.44
CA VAL A 370 4.31 -1.64 16.76
C VAL A 370 5.28 -2.45 15.90
N ASN A 371 5.12 -3.77 15.93
CA ASN A 371 5.91 -4.72 15.15
C ASN A 371 5.01 -5.78 14.54
N ASP A 372 5.25 -6.11 13.28
CA ASP A 372 4.55 -7.11 12.46
C ASP A 372 5.20 -8.52 12.53
N GLY A 373 6.26 -8.69 13.33
CA GLY A 373 7.01 -9.93 13.44
C GLY A 373 8.11 -10.13 12.38
N ALA A 374 8.21 -9.25 11.38
CA ALA A 374 9.21 -9.33 10.30
C ALA A 374 10.08 -8.06 10.18
N THR A 375 9.55 -6.91 10.59
CA THR A 375 10.28 -5.65 10.69
C THR A 375 11.26 -5.68 11.87
N PRO A 376 12.55 -5.32 11.70
CA PRO A 376 13.47 -5.17 12.82
C PRO A 376 12.99 -4.12 13.84
N THR A 377 13.12 -4.40 15.14
CA THR A 377 12.60 -3.51 16.21
C THR A 377 13.14 -2.06 16.14
N SER A 378 14.35 -1.87 15.63
CA SER A 378 14.96 -0.54 15.42
C SER A 378 14.29 0.28 14.32
N ARG A 379 13.54 -0.38 13.42
CA ARG A 379 12.82 0.23 12.30
C ARG A 379 11.30 0.22 12.49
N SER A 380 10.81 -0.45 13.52
CA SER A 380 9.40 -0.47 13.90
C SER A 380 8.85 0.92 14.23
N ALA A 381 7.64 1.20 13.72
CA ALA A 381 6.94 2.45 13.96
C ALA A 381 6.58 2.66 15.44
N GLN A 382 6.48 3.92 15.84
CA GLN A 382 6.18 4.35 17.20
C GLN A 382 5.06 5.38 17.17
N ALA A 383 4.25 5.41 18.21
CA ALA A 383 3.22 6.42 18.41
C ALA A 383 3.09 6.80 19.88
N THR A 384 2.69 8.04 20.11
CA THR A 384 2.28 8.59 21.40
C THR A 384 0.79 8.86 21.36
N ILE A 385 0.07 8.29 22.32
CA ILE A 385 -1.35 8.52 22.51
C ILE A 385 -1.53 9.53 23.63
N SER A 386 -2.04 10.71 23.28
CA SER A 386 -2.38 11.76 24.23
C SER A 386 -3.76 11.49 24.83
N LEU A 387 -3.86 11.54 26.16
CA LEU A 387 -5.07 11.33 26.93
C LEU A 387 -5.55 12.67 27.47
N GLU A 388 -6.63 13.18 26.88
CA GLU A 388 -7.21 14.48 27.22
C GLU A 388 -8.27 14.28 28.31
N VAL A 389 -7.87 14.51 29.56
CA VAL A 389 -8.76 14.37 30.71
C VAL A 389 -9.76 15.53 30.69
N THR A 390 -11.05 15.18 30.59
CA THR A 390 -12.15 16.15 30.61
C THR A 390 -12.68 16.29 32.03
N PRO A 391 -12.70 17.52 32.59
CA PRO A 391 -13.24 17.75 33.92
C PRO A 391 -14.69 17.28 34.06
N PHE A 392 -15.04 16.73 35.22
CA PHE A 392 -16.38 16.28 35.58
C PHE A 392 -16.76 16.80 36.97
N ASN A 393 -17.85 17.57 37.07
CA ASN A 393 -18.28 18.17 38.34
C ASN A 393 -18.68 17.12 39.40
N GLN A 394 -18.07 17.20 40.58
CA GLN A 394 -18.25 16.35 41.74
C GLN A 394 -18.93 17.11 42.89
N ALA A 395 -20.06 16.60 43.36
CA ALA A 395 -20.81 17.25 44.46
C ALA A 395 -19.92 17.56 45.69
N PRO A 396 -20.08 18.75 46.31
CA PRO A 396 -19.29 19.13 47.46
C PRO A 396 -19.63 18.29 48.68
N SER A 397 -18.66 18.12 49.58
CA SER A 397 -18.89 17.50 50.88
C SER A 397 -18.92 18.57 51.97
N VAL A 398 -19.78 18.40 52.99
CA VAL A 398 -19.86 19.28 54.16
C VAL A 398 -19.91 18.47 55.45
N GLN A 399 -19.11 18.88 56.43
CA GLN A 399 -19.08 18.31 57.77
C GLN A 399 -18.85 19.42 58.79
N GLY A 400 -19.26 19.20 60.03
CA GLY A 400 -19.02 20.19 61.08
C GLY A 400 -19.60 19.77 62.42
N SER A 401 -18.81 19.91 63.48
CA SER A 401 -19.27 19.87 64.86
C SER A 401 -18.35 20.76 65.69
N GLY A 402 -18.88 21.30 66.79
CA GLY A 402 -18.12 22.18 67.66
C GLY A 402 -18.84 22.36 68.99
N SER A 403 -18.15 23.00 69.94
CA SER A 403 -18.72 23.33 71.25
C SER A 403 -18.71 24.84 71.43
N VAL A 404 -19.81 25.37 71.97
CA VAL A 404 -19.93 26.76 72.40
C VAL A 404 -20.14 26.74 73.92
N PHE A 405 -19.42 27.59 74.65
CA PHE A 405 -19.52 27.67 76.11
C PHE A 405 -20.67 28.58 76.54
N GLU A 406 -21.49 28.10 77.47
CA GLU A 406 -22.58 28.86 78.10
C GLU A 406 -22.01 29.97 79.01
N GLY A 407 -22.53 31.20 78.89
CA GLY A 407 -22.09 32.35 79.71
C GLY A 407 -21.47 33.53 78.95
N GLN A 408 -21.51 33.57 77.62
CA GLN A 408 -21.19 34.79 76.87
C GLN A 408 -22.42 35.73 76.85
N PRO A 409 -22.33 36.96 77.41
CA PRO A 409 -23.47 37.89 77.48
C PRO A 409 -23.94 38.37 76.08
N ALA A 410 -25.16 38.90 76.00
CA ALA A 410 -25.84 39.36 74.77
C ALA A 410 -25.05 40.41 73.93
N ASN A 411 -23.96 40.98 74.46
CA ASN A 411 -23.03 41.85 73.75
C ASN A 411 -21.80 41.12 73.17
N ALA A 412 -21.80 39.79 73.10
CA ALA A 412 -20.83 38.98 72.34
C ALA A 412 -21.00 39.10 70.80
N ALA A 413 -21.57 40.20 70.31
CA ALA A 413 -21.50 40.65 68.92
C ALA A 413 -20.04 40.91 68.44
N GLY A 414 -19.05 40.78 69.33
CA GLY A 414 -17.62 40.93 69.06
C GLY A 414 -16.86 39.62 68.76
N GLY A 415 -17.49 38.63 68.12
CA GLY A 415 -16.77 37.52 67.47
C GLY A 415 -16.44 36.28 68.32
N ALA A 416 -17.02 36.11 69.51
CA ALA A 416 -16.63 35.05 70.44
C ALA A 416 -17.33 33.68 70.24
N SER A 417 -18.27 33.56 69.28
CA SER A 417 -19.00 32.32 68.95
C SER A 417 -19.28 32.17 67.44
N ALA A 418 -18.25 32.29 66.60
CA ALA A 418 -18.33 32.17 65.13
C ALA A 418 -18.55 30.72 64.68
N VAL A 419 -19.76 30.20 64.89
CA VAL A 419 -20.14 28.81 64.58
C VAL A 419 -20.09 28.45 63.11
N GLY A 420 -20.12 29.43 62.20
CA GLY A 420 -19.92 29.13 60.78
C GLY A 420 -18.51 28.60 60.47
N ASN A 421 -17.52 28.83 61.33
CA ASN A 421 -16.20 28.20 61.22
C ASN A 421 -16.23 26.68 61.47
N PHE A 422 -17.30 26.16 62.09
CA PHE A 422 -17.50 24.72 62.24
C PHE A 422 -17.91 24.06 60.92
N ILE A 423 -18.44 24.82 59.96
CA ILE A 423 -18.72 24.32 58.62
C ILE A 423 -17.38 24.12 57.91
N ARG A 424 -17.05 22.85 57.67
CA ARG A 424 -15.92 22.41 56.87
C ARG A 424 -16.46 21.76 55.62
N ALA A 425 -16.25 22.41 54.48
CA ALA A 425 -16.64 21.90 53.18
C ALA A 425 -15.43 21.80 52.24
N ASN A 426 -15.53 20.87 51.29
CA ASN A 426 -14.62 20.70 50.17
C ASN A 426 -15.45 20.59 48.88
N GLY A 427 -15.04 21.24 47.80
CA GLY A 427 -15.74 21.29 46.51
C GLY A 427 -15.59 20.05 45.65
N GLY A 428 -15.55 18.87 46.27
CA GLY A 428 -15.53 17.60 45.54
C GLY A 428 -14.18 17.24 44.88
N GLY A 429 -13.38 18.24 44.52
CA GLY A 429 -12.16 18.09 43.73
C GLY A 429 -12.12 19.11 42.59
N ASP A 430 -13.27 19.56 42.10
CA ASP A 430 -13.46 20.31 40.85
C ASP A 430 -12.60 21.58 40.70
N ASP A 431 -12.02 21.77 39.51
CA ASP A 431 -11.27 22.96 39.11
C ASP A 431 -12.15 24.03 38.43
N ALA A 432 -13.39 23.69 38.08
CA ALA A 432 -14.31 24.54 37.33
C ALA A 432 -15.13 25.52 38.20
N ASP A 433 -15.24 25.31 39.52
CA ASP A 433 -15.92 26.27 40.40
C ASP A 433 -15.18 26.52 41.72
N SER A 434 -14.58 27.70 41.82
CA SER A 434 -13.80 28.11 43.00
C SER A 434 -14.64 28.75 44.11
N THR A 435 -15.97 28.74 44.04
CA THR A 435 -16.82 29.43 45.02
C THR A 435 -17.94 28.59 45.60
N LEU A 436 -17.62 27.82 46.64
CA LEU A 436 -18.65 27.17 47.45
C LEU A 436 -19.59 28.20 48.09
N THR A 437 -20.88 27.89 48.12
CA THR A 437 -21.92 28.63 48.85
C THR A 437 -22.51 27.79 49.97
N VAL A 438 -22.96 28.44 51.03
CA VAL A 438 -23.60 27.82 52.19
C VAL A 438 -25.03 28.33 52.28
N GLN A 439 -26.01 27.46 52.14
CA GLN A 439 -27.42 27.75 52.36
C GLN A 439 -27.84 27.24 53.75
N LEU A 440 -28.38 28.12 54.61
CA LEU A 440 -29.02 27.69 55.86
C LEU A 440 -30.38 27.07 55.55
N THR A 441 -30.68 25.94 56.17
CA THR A 441 -31.93 25.18 55.96
C THR A 441 -32.72 24.93 57.24
N GLN A 442 -32.05 25.03 58.39
CA GLN A 442 -32.69 24.90 59.70
C GLN A 442 -31.97 25.79 60.70
N LEU A 443 -32.72 26.49 61.56
CA LEU A 443 -32.19 27.26 62.67
C LEU A 443 -32.00 26.39 63.93
N PRO A 444 -31.13 26.81 64.86
CA PRO A 444 -31.04 26.22 66.20
C PRO A 444 -32.35 26.35 66.98
N THR A 445 -32.57 25.44 67.93
CA THR A 445 -33.78 25.42 68.78
C THR A 445 -33.60 26.26 70.05
N ASP A 446 -32.37 26.34 70.57
CA ASP A 446 -32.09 26.88 71.90
C ASP A 446 -31.30 28.20 71.88
N GLY A 447 -31.01 28.72 70.68
CA GLY A 447 -30.31 29.97 70.48
C GLY A 447 -30.64 30.64 69.14
N THR A 448 -30.09 31.83 68.94
CA THR A 448 -30.29 32.63 67.73
C THR A 448 -28.99 32.72 66.96
N LEU A 449 -29.05 32.49 65.65
CA LEU A 449 -27.94 32.77 64.74
C LEU A 449 -27.94 34.26 64.38
N TYR A 450 -26.76 34.85 64.39
CA TYR A 450 -26.52 36.21 63.92
C TYR A 450 -25.55 36.17 62.74
N TYR A 451 -25.76 37.02 61.74
CA TYR A 451 -24.85 37.13 60.61
C TYR A 451 -24.36 38.55 60.38
N THR A 452 -23.06 38.68 60.16
CA THR A 452 -22.39 39.89 59.70
C THR A 452 -21.60 39.56 58.44
N GLY A 453 -21.93 40.20 57.33
CA GLY A 453 -21.34 39.91 56.02
C GLY A 453 -22.36 40.10 54.90
N THR A 454 -22.03 39.62 53.70
CA THR A 454 -22.96 39.61 52.56
C THR A 454 -23.74 38.31 52.55
N ALA A 455 -25.06 38.37 52.48
CA ALA A 455 -25.94 37.22 52.30
C ALA A 455 -26.91 37.49 51.14
N THR A 456 -27.27 36.45 50.40
CA THR A 456 -28.37 36.47 49.45
C THR A 456 -29.61 35.96 50.14
N ILE A 457 -30.70 36.73 50.12
CA ILE A 457 -32.02 36.34 50.64
C ILE A 457 -33.05 36.70 49.56
N ASN A 458 -33.94 35.77 49.23
CA ASN A 458 -34.92 35.93 48.15
C ASN A 458 -34.28 36.33 46.81
N GLY A 459 -33.09 35.80 46.52
CA GLY A 459 -32.32 36.12 45.31
C GLY A 459 -31.65 37.51 45.29
N VAL A 460 -31.75 38.30 46.37
CA VAL A 460 -31.13 39.63 46.46
C VAL A 460 -29.93 39.60 47.41
N SER A 461 -28.78 40.05 46.93
CA SER A 461 -27.57 40.20 47.76
C SER A 461 -27.69 41.44 48.65
N GLN A 462 -27.46 41.26 49.95
CA GLN A 462 -27.62 42.27 50.98
C GLN A 462 -26.48 42.22 52.00
N ALA A 463 -25.97 43.40 52.38
CA ALA A 463 -24.99 43.54 53.44
C ALA A 463 -25.70 43.57 54.80
N LEU A 464 -25.37 42.62 55.66
CA LEU A 464 -25.95 42.44 56.99
C LEU A 464 -24.90 42.75 58.07
N VAL A 465 -25.33 43.39 59.16
CA VAL A 465 -24.47 43.70 60.32
C VAL A 465 -25.21 43.29 61.58
N GLY A 466 -24.76 42.22 62.23
CA GLY A 466 -25.38 41.68 63.44
C GLY A 466 -26.86 41.29 63.24
N HIS A 467 -27.24 40.88 62.04
CA HIS A 467 -28.62 40.53 61.71
C HIS A 467 -29.01 39.21 62.36
N ALA A 468 -30.09 39.19 63.15
CA ALA A 468 -30.64 37.95 63.69
C ALA A 468 -31.32 37.16 62.56
N VAL A 469 -30.76 36.00 62.22
CA VAL A 469 -31.29 35.15 61.15
C VAL A 469 -32.62 34.54 61.61
N THR A 470 -33.68 34.84 60.86
CA THR A 470 -35.05 34.42 61.18
C THR A 470 -35.49 33.22 60.36
N ALA A 471 -36.58 32.57 60.78
CA ALA A 471 -37.20 31.50 59.99
C ALA A 471 -37.65 31.99 58.60
N ALA A 472 -38.04 33.27 58.48
CA ALA A 472 -38.39 33.89 57.20
C ALA A 472 -37.16 34.04 56.29
N ASP A 473 -36.00 34.39 56.84
CA ASP A 473 -34.75 34.48 56.08
C ASP A 473 -34.35 33.11 55.51
N VAL A 474 -34.43 32.05 56.33
CA VAL A 474 -34.17 30.67 55.91
C VAL A 474 -35.16 30.20 54.85
N ALA A 475 -36.47 30.45 55.04
CA ALA A 475 -37.51 30.10 54.08
C ALA A 475 -37.35 30.83 52.73
N ASN A 476 -36.85 32.06 52.76
CA ASN A 476 -36.55 32.86 51.58
C ASN A 476 -35.17 32.53 50.96
N GLY A 477 -34.48 31.50 51.45
CA GLY A 477 -33.20 31.06 50.92
C GLY A 477 -32.03 31.94 51.35
N PHE A 478 -31.64 31.83 52.63
CA PHE A 478 -30.45 32.50 53.17
C PHE A 478 -29.18 31.78 52.70
N VAL A 479 -28.44 32.42 51.79
CA VAL A 479 -27.20 31.89 51.19
C VAL A 479 -26.03 32.83 51.42
N ILE A 480 -24.88 32.30 51.82
CA ILE A 480 -23.63 33.06 52.00
C ILE A 480 -22.50 32.41 51.22
N ALA A 481 -21.47 33.17 50.85
CA ALA A 481 -20.24 32.58 50.33
C ALA A 481 -19.57 31.75 51.43
N TYR A 482 -19.02 30.58 51.09
CA TYR A 482 -18.32 29.73 52.07
C TYR A 482 -17.11 30.44 52.69
N ALA A 483 -16.45 31.33 51.94
CA ALA A 483 -15.38 32.18 52.46
C ALA A 483 -15.87 33.11 53.60
N ASP A 484 -17.13 33.52 53.57
CA ASP A 484 -17.74 34.45 54.53
C ASP A 484 -18.39 33.76 55.73
N ARG A 485 -18.34 32.42 55.81
CA ARG A 485 -18.97 31.64 56.89
C ARG A 485 -18.53 32.05 58.30
N GLY A 486 -17.34 32.63 58.46
CA GLY A 486 -16.88 33.18 59.74
C GLY A 486 -17.78 34.29 60.30
N GLY A 487 -18.61 34.92 59.46
CA GLY A 487 -19.61 35.90 59.85
C GLY A 487 -20.85 35.32 60.53
N LEU A 488 -21.04 33.99 60.51
CA LEU A 488 -22.16 33.32 61.18
C LEU A 488 -21.84 33.04 62.65
N LEU A 489 -22.51 33.76 63.54
CA LEU A 489 -22.36 33.73 64.98
C LEU A 489 -23.56 33.06 65.64
N TYR A 490 -23.38 32.47 66.82
CA TYR A 490 -24.46 31.89 67.63
C TYR A 490 -24.52 32.56 68.99
N ALA A 491 -25.73 32.92 69.44
CA ALA A 491 -26.00 33.37 70.79
C ALA A 491 -27.03 32.43 71.43
N ASN A 492 -26.67 31.82 72.57
CA ASN A 492 -27.57 30.96 73.35
C ASN A 492 -28.60 31.84 74.09
N ALA A 493 -29.86 31.40 74.15
CA ALA A 493 -30.93 32.12 74.87
C ALA A 493 -30.83 32.01 76.41
N GLY A 494 -29.89 31.21 76.93
CA GLY A 494 -29.45 31.21 78.33
C GLY A 494 -30.48 30.74 79.35
N GLN A 495 -31.41 29.85 78.99
CA GLN A 495 -32.49 29.38 79.87
C GLN A 495 -32.32 27.94 80.38
N ARG A 496 -31.25 27.22 80.01
CA ARG A 496 -31.04 25.82 80.43
C ARG A 496 -30.06 25.71 81.61
N ASP A 497 -30.50 26.20 82.76
CA ASP A 497 -29.79 25.90 84.01
C ASP A 497 -29.82 24.39 84.29
N ASN A 498 -28.67 23.80 84.63
CA ASN A 498 -28.57 22.42 85.10
C ASN A 498 -29.27 22.26 86.45
N SER A 499 -30.60 22.16 86.42
CA SER A 499 -31.46 21.85 87.57
C SER A 499 -31.44 20.35 87.95
N GLY A 500 -30.49 19.57 87.40
CA GLY A 500 -30.33 18.14 87.70
C GLY A 500 -31.16 17.19 86.82
N ALA A 501 -31.87 17.69 85.80
CA ALA A 501 -32.63 16.88 84.85
C ALA A 501 -32.20 17.16 83.40
N GLY A 502 -31.21 16.38 82.91
CA GLY A 502 -30.72 16.42 81.52
C GLY A 502 -29.23 16.08 81.44
N SER A 503 -28.80 15.36 80.40
CA SER A 503 -27.37 15.05 80.19
C SER A 503 -26.67 16.21 79.51
N TYR A 504 -25.75 16.86 80.22
CA TYR A 504 -24.80 17.83 79.69
C TYR A 504 -23.70 17.13 78.85
N PRO A 505 -23.22 17.72 77.73
CA PRO A 505 -23.63 19.00 77.14
C PRO A 505 -24.95 18.91 76.36
N PHE A 506 -25.73 20.00 76.35
CA PHE A 506 -26.94 20.09 75.52
C PHE A 506 -26.56 20.29 74.05
N ALA A 507 -27.08 19.44 73.16
CA ALA A 507 -26.92 19.62 71.72
C ALA A 507 -27.92 20.67 71.21
N ASP A 508 -27.41 21.64 70.47
CA ASP A 508 -28.19 22.54 69.62
C ASP A 508 -27.47 22.62 68.26
N GLY A 509 -28.21 22.87 67.18
CA GLY A 509 -27.65 22.75 65.85
C GLY A 509 -28.48 23.39 64.76
N PHE A 510 -27.80 23.76 63.68
CA PHE A 510 -28.39 24.27 62.46
C PHE A 510 -27.98 23.38 61.29
N ASN A 511 -28.80 23.33 60.25
CA ASN A 511 -28.51 22.55 59.05
C ASN A 511 -28.11 23.47 57.90
N VAL A 512 -27.14 23.01 57.11
CA VAL A 512 -26.68 23.69 55.91
C VAL A 512 -26.69 22.75 54.71
N ILE A 513 -26.89 23.32 53.54
CA ILE A 513 -26.55 22.70 52.25
C ILE A 513 -25.38 23.50 51.69
N VAL A 514 -24.34 22.80 51.23
CA VAL A 514 -23.24 23.41 50.48
C VAL A 514 -23.41 23.10 49.00
N ARG A 515 -23.15 24.09 48.15
CA ARG A 515 -23.19 23.96 46.70
C ARG A 515 -21.92 24.52 46.09
N ASP A 516 -21.35 23.79 45.14
CA ASP A 516 -20.57 24.31 44.02
C ASP A 516 -21.53 24.99 43.03
N GLY A 517 -21.06 25.93 42.22
CA GLY A 517 -21.90 26.78 41.37
C GLY A 517 -22.14 26.25 39.95
#